data_AF-A0AAP2Z488-F1
#
_entry.id   AF-A0AAP2Z488-F1
#
_cell.length_a   1.000
_cell.length_b   1.000
_cell.length_c   1.000
_cell.angle_alpha   90.00
_cell.angle_beta   90.00
_cell.angle_gamma   90.00
#
_symmetry.space_group_name_H-M   'P 1'
#
loop_
_entity.id
_entity.type
_entity.pdbx_description
1 polymer ?
#
loop_
_entity_poly.entity_id
_entity_poly.type
_entity_poly.pdbx_seq_one_letter_code
_entity_poly.pdbx_strand_id
1 'polypeptide(L)'
;MNVREATADDSEQIRSVARDSVTDSYSHFLDEKAIETALEQWYGEDIDERLADENALFLIVEHDDEVVAFSQSELVGDTEGVGRILWLHVDPSHRGSGIGTRLLVRTREGLLEEGCDQIQAAVLGANDVGSQFYASHGFTRAGEREIDIGDDTLAEHVYVESERETDDDWRALEAVTENGETLYVSYGEPVRGSDAPFYTTYQNDDASRRYGWFCGNCNSLDNAMDAMGRIVCNDCDNHRKATRWDAAYL
;
A
#
# COMPACT_ATOMS: atom_id res chain seq x y z
N MET A 1 4.62 -12.58 4.92
CA MET A 1 4.21 -11.16 4.86
C MET A 1 2.71 -11.06 4.64
N ASN A 2 2.00 -10.43 5.56
CA ASN A 2 0.53 -10.37 5.63
C ASN A 2 0.05 -8.91 5.62
N VAL A 3 -1.09 -8.63 4.99
CA VAL A 3 -1.75 -7.32 5.09
C VAL A 3 -3.08 -7.52 5.82
N ARG A 4 -3.31 -6.78 6.90
CA ARG A 4 -4.53 -6.85 7.70
C ARG A 4 -4.92 -5.49 8.24
N GLU A 5 -6.15 -5.38 8.71
CA GLU A 5 -6.60 -4.23 9.47
C GLU A 5 -5.82 -4.12 10.79
N ALA A 6 -5.51 -2.89 11.17
CA ALA A 6 -4.84 -2.59 12.43
C ALA A 6 -5.83 -2.71 13.60
N THR A 7 -5.28 -2.98 14.78
CA THR A 7 -5.99 -3.01 16.05
C THR A 7 -5.30 -2.07 17.03
N ALA A 8 -5.94 -1.79 18.18
CA ALA A 8 -5.33 -0.98 19.23
C ALA A 8 -3.97 -1.55 19.72
N ASP A 9 -3.76 -2.86 19.62
CA ASP A 9 -2.50 -3.51 20.01
C ASP A 9 -1.34 -3.16 19.06
N ASP A 10 -1.63 -2.62 17.87
CA ASP A 10 -0.63 -2.25 16.85
C ASP A 10 -0.12 -0.81 17.00
N SER A 11 -0.71 -0.01 17.90
CA SER A 11 -0.48 1.44 17.99
C SER A 11 0.98 1.81 18.23
N GLU A 12 1.69 1.09 19.10
CA GLU A 12 3.12 1.32 19.37
C GLU A 12 3.98 1.07 18.13
N GLN A 13 3.70 0.00 17.38
CA GLN A 13 4.46 -0.34 16.17
C GLN A 13 4.17 0.64 15.03
N ILE A 14 2.90 1.06 14.86
CA ILE A 14 2.52 2.11 13.90
C ILE A 14 3.28 3.40 14.20
N ARG A 15 3.33 3.84 15.47
CA ARG A 15 4.12 5.02 15.88
C ARG A 15 5.60 4.86 15.54
N SER A 16 6.16 3.67 15.71
CA SER A 16 7.57 3.40 15.35
C SER A 16 7.79 3.58 13.85
N VAL A 17 7.01 2.89 13.01
CA VAL A 17 7.12 2.98 11.54
C VAL A 17 6.90 4.42 11.06
N ALA A 18 5.94 5.14 11.65
CA ALA A 18 5.68 6.55 11.33
C ALA A 18 6.92 7.40 11.62
N ARG A 19 7.51 7.25 12.81
CA ARG A 19 8.72 7.98 13.20
C ARG A 19 9.87 7.72 12.25
N ASP A 20 10.17 6.46 11.97
CA ASP A 20 11.31 6.06 11.13
C ASP A 20 11.10 6.53 9.69
N SER A 21 9.89 6.37 9.15
CA SER A 21 9.55 6.82 7.80
C SER A 21 9.58 8.34 7.66
N VAL A 22 9.00 9.10 8.60
CA VAL A 22 8.96 10.58 8.55
C VAL A 22 10.37 11.15 8.69
N THR A 23 11.15 10.62 9.63
CA THR A 23 12.53 11.07 9.86
C THR A 23 13.37 10.89 8.59
N ASP A 24 13.37 9.69 8.01
CA ASP A 24 14.13 9.41 6.80
C ASP A 24 13.68 10.26 5.60
N SER A 25 12.38 10.49 5.45
CA SER A 25 11.83 11.23 4.31
C SER A 25 11.98 12.74 4.43
N TYR A 26 12.04 13.32 5.63
CA TYR A 26 11.87 14.77 5.81
C TYR A 26 12.98 15.46 6.60
N SER A 27 13.91 14.73 7.25
CA SER A 27 15.00 15.34 8.04
C SER A 27 15.98 16.22 7.26
N HIS A 28 15.88 16.22 5.93
CA HIS A 28 16.70 17.06 5.06
C HIS A 28 16.17 18.51 4.93
N PHE A 29 14.91 18.77 5.32
CA PHE A 29 14.35 20.13 5.33
C PHE A 29 13.52 20.46 6.57
N LEU A 30 13.05 19.48 7.34
CA LEU A 30 12.45 19.69 8.65
C LEU A 30 13.47 19.42 9.75
N ASP A 31 13.44 20.23 10.80
CA ASP A 31 14.25 19.98 11.99
C ASP A 31 13.61 18.90 12.89
N GLU A 32 14.39 18.40 13.84
CA GLU A 32 13.97 17.33 14.77
C GLU A 32 12.72 17.73 15.56
N LYS A 33 12.62 19.00 15.97
CA LYS A 33 11.48 19.50 16.74
C LYS A 33 10.20 19.53 15.90
N ALA A 34 10.28 19.93 14.63
CA ALA A 34 9.16 19.92 13.71
C ALA A 34 8.66 18.49 13.45
N ILE A 35 9.59 17.53 13.28
CA ILE A 35 9.26 16.11 13.11
C ILE A 35 8.58 15.54 14.37
N GLU A 36 9.14 15.79 15.55
CA GLU A 36 8.54 15.35 16.82
C GLU A 36 7.13 15.94 17.00
N THR A 37 6.97 17.23 16.69
CA THR A 37 5.68 17.92 16.77
C THR A 37 4.67 17.31 15.80
N ALA A 38 5.07 17.00 14.56
CA ALA A 38 4.20 16.36 13.57
C ALA A 38 3.77 14.97 14.03
N LEU A 39 4.70 14.16 14.54
CA LEU A 39 4.42 12.80 15.01
C LEU A 39 3.47 12.82 16.22
N GLU A 40 3.64 13.76 17.15
CA GLU A 40 2.73 13.91 18.29
C GLU A 40 1.33 14.35 17.82
N GLN A 41 1.24 15.26 16.85
CA GLN A 41 -0.05 15.71 16.31
C GLN A 41 -0.80 14.62 15.53
N TRP A 42 -0.09 13.76 14.79
CA TRP A 42 -0.72 12.75 13.94
C TRP A 42 -0.91 11.40 14.64
N TYR A 43 0.04 11.02 15.50
CA TYR A 43 0.14 9.70 16.12
C TYR A 43 0.40 9.76 17.63
N GLY A 44 0.02 10.87 18.28
CA GLY A 44 0.06 11.04 19.74
C GLY A 44 -0.97 10.17 20.46
N GLU A 45 -1.34 10.57 21.67
CA GLU A 45 -2.18 9.79 22.59
C GLU A 45 -3.52 9.30 21.98
N ASP A 46 -4.08 10.02 21.01
CA ASP A 46 -5.40 9.75 20.44
C ASP A 46 -5.41 8.65 19.34
N ILE A 47 -4.26 8.01 19.04
CA ILE A 47 -4.19 6.99 17.97
C ILE A 47 -5.16 5.83 18.21
N ASP A 48 -5.36 5.40 19.47
CA ASP A 48 -6.24 4.29 19.81
C ASP A 48 -7.70 4.63 19.53
N GLU A 49 -8.10 5.90 19.73
CA GLU A 49 -9.43 6.38 19.37
C GLU A 49 -9.62 6.37 17.85
N ARG A 50 -8.59 6.79 17.10
CA ARG A 50 -8.62 6.77 15.62
C ARG A 50 -8.67 5.36 15.06
N LEU A 51 -7.96 4.41 15.67
CA LEU A 51 -8.00 2.99 15.29
C LEU A 51 -9.38 2.36 15.55
N ALA A 52 -10.18 2.95 16.44
CA ALA A 52 -11.54 2.50 16.76
C ALA A 52 -12.63 3.27 16.00
N ASP A 53 -12.28 4.28 15.19
CA ASP A 53 -13.24 5.09 14.43
C ASP A 53 -13.75 4.30 13.21
N GLU A 54 -15.06 4.13 13.11
CA GLU A 54 -15.73 3.44 12.00
C GLU A 54 -15.56 4.16 10.65
N ASN A 55 -15.20 5.45 10.67
CA ASN A 55 -14.90 6.22 9.46
C ASN A 55 -13.40 6.22 9.10
N ALA A 56 -12.57 5.46 9.83
CA ALA A 56 -11.15 5.33 9.56
C ALA A 56 -10.81 3.90 9.12
N LEU A 57 -9.94 3.79 8.12
CA LEU A 57 -9.38 2.50 7.69
C LEU A 57 -7.87 2.53 7.89
N PHE A 58 -7.40 1.68 8.80
CA PHE A 58 -5.97 1.44 9.01
C PHE A 58 -5.62 0.03 8.57
N LEU A 59 -4.69 -0.08 7.62
CA LEU A 59 -4.11 -1.35 7.23
C LEU A 59 -2.64 -1.37 7.59
N ILE A 60 -2.15 -2.50 8.08
CA ILE A 60 -0.74 -2.74 8.37
C ILE A 60 -0.20 -3.87 7.49
N VAL A 61 1.10 -3.84 7.25
CA VAL A 61 1.85 -4.95 6.67
C VAL A 61 2.73 -5.56 7.75
N GLU A 62 2.48 -6.84 8.05
CA GLU A 62 3.29 -7.63 8.97
C GLU A 62 4.30 -8.47 8.21
N HIS A 63 5.54 -8.45 8.66
CA HIS A 63 6.61 -9.32 8.21
C HIS A 63 7.36 -9.85 9.43
N ASP A 64 7.44 -11.17 9.57
CA ASP A 64 8.13 -11.83 10.70
C ASP A 64 7.68 -11.32 12.08
N ASP A 65 6.36 -11.19 12.27
CA ASP A 65 5.68 -10.70 13.48
C ASP A 65 5.97 -9.21 13.83
N GLU A 66 6.56 -8.45 12.90
CA GLU A 66 6.80 -7.01 13.04
C GLU A 66 5.98 -6.22 12.00
N VAL A 67 5.45 -5.06 12.41
CA VAL A 67 4.80 -4.13 11.48
C VAL A 67 5.86 -3.34 10.73
N VAL A 68 5.88 -3.47 9.42
CA VAL A 68 6.89 -2.84 8.54
C VAL A 68 6.32 -1.75 7.64
N ALA A 69 4.99 -1.62 7.57
CA ALA A 69 4.31 -0.57 6.84
C ALA A 69 2.88 -0.41 7.35
N PHE A 70 2.30 0.76 7.16
CA PHE A 70 0.87 1.00 7.41
C PHE A 70 0.30 2.07 6.50
N SER A 71 -1.00 2.00 6.24
CA SER A 71 -1.78 3.05 5.61
C SER A 71 -2.85 3.53 6.56
N GLN A 72 -3.15 4.82 6.48
CA GLN A 72 -4.27 5.44 7.18
C GLN A 72 -5.16 6.14 6.17
N SER A 73 -6.46 5.85 6.22
CA SER A 73 -7.46 6.48 5.38
C SER A 73 -8.68 6.93 6.18
N GLU A 74 -9.43 7.89 5.63
CA GLU A 74 -10.72 8.35 6.13
C GLU A 74 -11.82 8.16 5.07
N LEU A 75 -13.01 7.81 5.51
CA LEU A 75 -14.24 7.75 4.72
C LEU A 75 -14.97 9.09 4.83
N VAL A 76 -15.18 9.76 3.70
CA VAL A 76 -15.82 11.09 3.67
C VAL A 76 -17.15 11.03 2.92
N GLY A 77 -18.25 11.29 3.63
CA GLY A 77 -19.61 11.37 3.06
C GLY A 77 -20.48 10.14 3.39
N ASP A 78 -21.81 10.29 3.24
CA ASP A 78 -22.80 9.30 3.70
C ASP A 78 -23.22 8.26 2.63
N THR A 79 -23.11 8.55 1.33
CA THR A 79 -23.48 7.64 0.22
C THR A 79 -22.76 8.11 -1.05
N GLU A 80 -22.05 7.22 -1.76
CA GLU A 80 -21.06 7.57 -2.81
C GLU A 80 -19.87 8.38 -2.23
N GLY A 81 -19.24 7.80 -1.21
CA GLY A 81 -18.21 8.46 -0.39
C GLY A 81 -16.86 8.59 -1.08
N VAL A 82 -16.05 9.54 -0.59
CA VAL A 82 -14.65 9.67 -0.97
C VAL A 82 -13.79 8.96 0.07
N GLY A 83 -13.02 7.97 -0.36
CA GLY A 83 -11.99 7.34 0.45
C GLY A 83 -10.70 8.14 0.31
N ARG A 84 -10.24 8.79 1.39
CA ARG A 84 -9.00 9.57 1.35
C ARG A 84 -7.88 8.85 2.10
N ILE A 85 -6.86 8.43 1.35
CA ILE A 85 -5.59 7.96 1.90
C ILE A 85 -4.84 9.19 2.42
N LEU A 86 -4.76 9.31 3.74
CA LEU A 86 -4.06 10.39 4.44
C LEU A 86 -2.57 10.10 4.49
N TRP A 87 -2.20 8.87 4.86
CA TRP A 87 -0.82 8.46 5.03
C TRP A 87 -0.59 7.05 4.52
N LEU A 88 0.58 6.82 3.91
CA LEU A 88 1.07 5.50 3.54
C LEU A 88 2.57 5.46 3.86
N HIS A 89 2.92 4.76 4.92
CA HIS A 89 4.28 4.66 5.43
C HIS A 89 4.83 3.25 5.18
N VAL A 90 6.08 3.19 4.74
CA VAL A 90 6.88 1.97 4.71
C VAL A 90 8.16 2.27 5.47
N ASP A 91 8.50 1.38 6.40
CA ASP A 91 9.75 1.41 7.13
C ASP A 91 10.92 1.55 6.13
N PRO A 92 11.87 2.49 6.35
CA PRO A 92 12.94 2.76 5.39
C PRO A 92 13.76 1.53 5.00
N SER A 93 13.96 0.57 5.91
CA SER A 93 14.73 -0.65 5.64
C SER A 93 13.98 -1.65 4.75
N HIS A 94 12.67 -1.45 4.55
CA HIS A 94 11.79 -2.31 3.78
C HIS A 94 11.33 -1.70 2.44
N ARG A 95 11.76 -0.47 2.11
CA ARG A 95 11.39 0.21 0.86
C ARG A 95 12.00 -0.46 -0.38
N GLY A 96 11.38 -0.24 -1.54
CA GLY A 96 11.85 -0.78 -2.83
C GLY A 96 11.60 -2.28 -3.03
N SER A 97 10.81 -2.90 -2.15
CA SER A 97 10.43 -4.32 -2.20
C SER A 97 8.97 -4.55 -2.64
N GLY A 98 8.29 -3.49 -3.10
CA GLY A 98 6.88 -3.47 -3.48
C GLY A 98 5.86 -3.54 -2.34
N ILE A 99 6.31 -3.44 -1.08
CA ILE A 99 5.41 -3.32 0.09
C ILE A 99 4.47 -2.11 -0.04
N GLY A 100 4.99 -0.95 -0.45
CA GLY A 100 4.19 0.26 -0.60
C GLY A 100 3.07 0.10 -1.63
N THR A 101 3.38 -0.51 -2.78
CA THR A 101 2.40 -0.78 -3.84
C THR A 101 1.36 -1.80 -3.39
N ARG A 102 1.77 -2.88 -2.73
CA ARG A 102 0.84 -3.87 -2.16
C ARG A 102 -0.10 -3.25 -1.15
N LEU A 103 0.43 -2.40 -0.27
CA LEU A 103 -0.35 -1.70 0.72
C LEU A 103 -1.35 -0.76 0.03
N LEU A 104 -0.92 0.06 -0.93
CA LEU A 104 -1.81 0.92 -1.71
C LEU A 104 -2.95 0.14 -2.38
N VAL A 105 -2.64 -1.02 -2.99
CA VAL A 105 -3.66 -1.89 -3.59
C VAL A 105 -4.67 -2.34 -2.57
N ARG A 106 -4.23 -2.82 -1.41
CA ARG A 106 -5.13 -3.28 -0.35
C ARG A 106 -5.92 -2.15 0.28
N THR A 107 -5.33 -0.98 0.46
CA THR A 107 -6.02 0.21 0.96
C THR A 107 -7.13 0.62 0.00
N ARG A 108 -6.85 0.64 -1.31
CA ARG A 108 -7.86 0.91 -2.33
C ARG A 108 -8.99 -0.11 -2.29
N GLU A 109 -8.66 -1.41 -2.30
CA GLU A 109 -9.65 -2.50 -2.21
C GLU A 109 -10.57 -2.29 -1.00
N GLY A 110 -10.01 -2.04 0.19
CA GLY A 110 -10.78 -1.81 1.41
C GLY A 110 -11.67 -0.57 1.32
N LEU A 111 -11.19 0.54 0.78
CA LEU A 111 -12.01 1.75 0.62
C LEU A 111 -13.19 1.53 -0.35
N LEU A 112 -13.01 0.76 -1.41
CA LEU A 112 -14.09 0.39 -2.33
C LEU A 112 -15.10 -0.56 -1.66
N GLU A 113 -14.63 -1.50 -0.83
CA GLU A 113 -15.49 -2.40 -0.05
C GLU A 113 -16.36 -1.64 0.96
N GLU A 114 -15.84 -0.55 1.52
CA GLU A 114 -16.58 0.40 2.37
C GLU A 114 -17.53 1.32 1.56
N GLY A 115 -17.62 1.15 0.24
CA GLY A 115 -18.56 1.88 -0.61
C GLY A 115 -18.09 3.25 -1.07
N CYS A 116 -16.77 3.51 -1.07
CA CYS A 116 -16.23 4.70 -1.72
C CYS A 116 -16.20 4.52 -3.24
N ASP A 117 -16.64 5.54 -3.98
CA ASP A 117 -16.61 5.52 -5.45
C ASP A 117 -15.48 6.39 -6.02
N GLN A 118 -14.82 7.17 -5.16
CA GLN A 118 -13.65 7.95 -5.52
C GLN A 118 -12.56 7.81 -4.44
N ILE A 119 -11.33 7.59 -4.91
CA ILE A 119 -10.15 7.52 -4.04
C ILE A 119 -9.30 8.78 -4.21
N GLN A 120 -8.99 9.40 -3.08
CA GLN A 120 -8.07 10.53 -2.98
C GLN A 120 -6.83 10.13 -2.20
N ALA A 121 -5.71 10.76 -2.51
CA ALA A 121 -4.48 10.62 -1.76
C ALA A 121 -3.83 11.98 -1.53
N ALA A 122 -3.16 12.12 -0.39
CA ALA A 122 -2.42 13.33 -0.05
C ALA A 122 -0.92 13.05 0.03
N VAL A 123 -0.10 14.04 -0.35
CA VAL A 123 1.35 13.97 -0.20
C VAL A 123 1.92 15.37 0.00
N LEU A 124 2.87 15.52 0.93
CA LEU A 124 3.60 16.78 1.09
C LEU A 124 4.26 17.18 -0.22
N GLY A 125 4.16 18.46 -0.59
CA GLY A 125 4.66 18.97 -1.87
C GLY A 125 6.17 18.84 -2.05
N ALA A 126 6.92 18.78 -0.95
CA ALA A 126 8.36 18.50 -0.94
C ALA A 126 8.69 17.00 -1.09
N ASN A 127 7.69 16.10 -1.04
CA ASN A 127 7.88 14.66 -1.21
C ASN A 127 7.76 14.27 -2.69
N ASP A 128 8.83 14.47 -3.45
CA ASP A 128 8.90 14.08 -4.87
C ASP A 128 8.70 12.58 -5.06
N VAL A 129 9.25 11.76 -4.14
CA VAL A 129 9.13 10.29 -4.18
C VAL A 129 7.67 9.86 -4.03
N GLY A 130 6.96 10.41 -3.04
CA GLY A 130 5.52 10.16 -2.83
C GLY A 130 4.65 10.67 -3.98
N SER A 131 5.00 11.84 -4.55
CA SER A 131 4.31 12.37 -5.74
C SER A 131 4.47 11.43 -6.94
N GLN A 132 5.69 10.94 -7.18
CA GLN A 132 5.95 9.99 -8.26
C GLN A 132 5.25 8.64 -8.01
N PHE A 133 5.20 8.19 -6.76
CA PHE A 133 4.50 6.97 -6.37
C PHE A 133 3.02 7.02 -6.73
N TYR A 134 2.28 8.06 -6.33
CA TYR A 134 0.87 8.15 -6.72
C TYR A 134 0.69 8.28 -8.23
N ALA A 135 1.52 9.09 -8.89
CA ALA A 135 1.46 9.27 -10.34
C ALA A 135 1.69 7.96 -11.12
N SER A 136 2.64 7.12 -10.70
CA SER A 136 2.90 5.83 -11.35
C SER A 136 1.82 4.78 -11.09
N HIS A 137 0.99 4.98 -10.06
CA HIS A 137 -0.09 4.08 -9.69
C HIS A 137 -1.48 4.57 -10.13
N GLY A 138 -1.53 5.45 -11.13
CA GLY A 138 -2.79 5.83 -11.79
C GLY A 138 -3.57 6.91 -11.05
N PHE A 139 -2.89 7.72 -10.24
CA PHE A 139 -3.45 8.94 -9.68
C PHE A 139 -2.96 10.18 -10.45
N THR A 140 -3.81 11.19 -10.53
CA THR A 140 -3.49 12.50 -11.12
C THR A 140 -3.63 13.59 -10.07
N ARG A 141 -2.71 14.57 -10.06
CA ARG A 141 -2.81 15.72 -9.16
C ARG A 141 -4.06 16.55 -9.51
N ALA A 142 -4.96 16.69 -8.54
CA ALA A 142 -6.19 17.47 -8.66
C ALA A 142 -6.09 18.84 -7.99
N GLY A 143 -5.14 19.02 -7.07
CA GLY A 143 -4.99 20.28 -6.36
C GLY A 143 -3.84 20.32 -5.36
N GLU A 144 -3.89 21.31 -4.50
CA GLU A 144 -2.98 21.56 -3.39
C GLU A 144 -3.73 22.26 -2.28
N ARG A 145 -3.37 21.96 -1.03
CA ARG A 145 -3.81 22.67 0.16
C ARG A 145 -2.61 22.96 1.06
N GLU A 146 -2.75 23.90 1.97
CA GLU A 146 -1.74 24.20 2.99
C GLU A 146 -2.06 23.42 4.26
N ILE A 147 -1.02 22.88 4.91
CA ILE A 147 -1.11 22.28 6.24
C ILE A 147 -0.08 22.93 7.16
N ASP A 148 -0.46 23.13 8.42
CA ASP A 148 0.43 23.68 9.44
C ASP A 148 1.07 22.52 10.23
N ILE A 149 2.39 22.51 10.30
CA ILE A 149 3.19 21.60 11.11
C ILE A 149 4.09 22.44 12.03
N GLY A 150 3.76 22.45 13.32
CA GLY A 150 4.43 23.33 14.27
C GLY A 150 4.29 24.80 13.90
N ASP A 151 5.41 25.46 13.64
CA ASP A 151 5.46 26.88 13.24
C ASP A 151 5.56 27.06 11.69
N ASP A 152 5.60 25.96 10.94
CA ASP A 152 5.76 25.93 9.49
C ASP A 152 4.44 25.64 8.76
N THR A 153 4.21 26.33 7.63
CA THR A 153 3.11 26.02 6.70
C THR A 153 3.67 25.35 5.47
N LEU A 154 3.24 24.11 5.20
CA LEU A 154 3.70 23.29 4.08
C LEU A 154 2.58 23.08 3.06
N ALA A 155 2.95 23.03 1.78
CA ALA A 155 2.05 22.60 0.73
C ALA A 155 1.84 21.08 0.79
N GLU A 156 0.60 20.64 0.60
CA GLU A 156 0.20 19.26 0.45
C GLU A 156 -0.56 19.10 -0.88
N HIS A 157 -0.03 18.28 -1.77
CA HIS A 157 -0.66 17.97 -3.04
C HIS A 157 -1.78 16.95 -2.85
N VAL A 158 -2.92 17.21 -3.49
CA VAL A 158 -4.07 16.29 -3.52
C VAL A 158 -4.09 15.57 -4.86
N TYR A 159 -4.15 14.25 -4.80
CA TYR A 159 -4.23 13.34 -5.93
C TYR A 159 -5.61 12.66 -5.95
N VAL A 160 -6.16 12.47 -7.13
CA VAL A 160 -7.39 11.70 -7.37
C VAL A 160 -7.05 10.52 -8.25
N GLU A 161 -7.66 9.38 -7.99
CA GLU A 161 -7.61 8.25 -8.91
C GLU A 161 -8.21 8.67 -10.27
N SER A 162 -7.50 8.37 -11.36
CA SER A 162 -7.97 8.66 -12.71
C SER A 162 -9.21 7.83 -13.04
N GLU A 163 -10.20 8.43 -13.69
CA GLU A 163 -11.39 7.72 -14.19
C GLU A 163 -10.96 6.54 -15.09
N ARG A 164 -11.44 5.33 -14.78
CA ARG A 164 -11.15 4.11 -15.55
C ARG A 164 -12.40 3.64 -16.28
N GLU A 165 -12.24 3.11 -17.50
CA GLU A 165 -13.35 2.48 -18.23
C GLU A 165 -13.79 1.17 -17.55
N THR A 166 -12.87 0.46 -16.88
CA THR A 166 -13.16 -0.71 -16.03
C THR A 166 -12.17 -0.80 -14.84
N ASP A 167 -12.58 -1.39 -13.71
CA ASP A 167 -11.70 -1.65 -12.56
C ASP A 167 -10.56 -2.64 -12.88
N ASP A 168 -10.77 -3.54 -13.85
CA ASP A 168 -9.80 -4.53 -14.34
C ASP A 168 -8.53 -3.90 -14.96
N ASP A 169 -8.52 -2.58 -15.22
CA ASP A 169 -7.36 -1.89 -15.81
C ASP A 169 -6.29 -1.48 -14.78
N TRP A 170 -6.57 -1.57 -13.46
CA TRP A 170 -5.58 -1.21 -12.45
C TRP A 170 -4.64 -2.37 -12.10
N ARG A 171 -3.59 -2.53 -12.89
CA ARG A 171 -2.61 -3.61 -12.70
C ARG A 171 -1.58 -3.35 -11.61
N ALA A 172 -1.43 -2.09 -11.15
CA ALA A 172 -0.42 -1.67 -10.17
C ALA A 172 0.94 -2.33 -10.44
N LEU A 173 1.52 -2.04 -11.62
CA LEU A 173 2.74 -2.66 -12.10
C LEU A 173 3.98 -2.03 -11.46
N GLU A 174 4.84 -2.86 -10.89
CA GLU A 174 6.12 -2.42 -10.34
C GLU A 174 7.28 -3.22 -10.94
N ALA A 175 8.35 -2.53 -11.30
CA ALA A 175 9.55 -3.16 -11.80
C ALA A 175 10.35 -3.78 -10.65
N VAL A 176 10.53 -5.10 -10.71
CA VAL A 176 11.39 -5.87 -9.79
C VAL A 176 12.58 -6.40 -10.59
N THR A 177 13.79 -6.15 -10.09
CA THR A 177 15.01 -6.64 -10.72
C THR A 177 15.68 -7.68 -9.85
N GLU A 178 15.81 -8.90 -10.37
CA GLU A 178 16.46 -10.02 -9.70
C GLU A 178 17.46 -10.66 -10.67
N ASN A 179 18.68 -10.95 -10.20
CA ASN A 179 19.73 -11.58 -11.01
C ASN A 179 20.07 -10.87 -12.35
N GLY A 180 19.79 -9.57 -12.46
CA GLY A 180 20.01 -8.76 -13.66
C GLY A 180 18.88 -8.83 -14.69
N GLU A 181 17.80 -9.55 -14.41
CA GLU A 181 16.57 -9.53 -15.19
C GLU A 181 15.55 -8.61 -14.51
N THR A 182 14.95 -7.69 -15.25
CA THR A 182 13.86 -6.84 -14.78
C THR A 182 12.54 -7.42 -15.27
N LEU A 183 11.63 -7.69 -14.32
CA LEU A 183 10.26 -8.11 -14.58
C LEU A 183 9.30 -7.11 -13.94
N TYR A 184 8.07 -7.09 -14.42
CA TYR A 184 7.02 -6.21 -13.93
C TYR A 184 5.97 -7.02 -13.19
N VAL A 185 5.82 -6.78 -11.89
CA VAL A 185 4.89 -7.49 -11.01
C VAL A 185 3.57 -6.74 -10.98
N SER A 186 2.46 -7.41 -11.32
CA SER A 186 1.09 -6.87 -11.22
C SER A 186 0.55 -7.15 -9.83
N TYR A 187 0.52 -6.13 -8.98
CA TYR A 187 0.00 -6.24 -7.62
C TYR A 187 -1.53 -6.13 -7.55
N GLY A 188 -2.18 -5.60 -8.60
CA GLY A 188 -3.63 -5.45 -8.69
C GLY A 188 -4.40 -6.74 -8.96
N GLU A 189 -3.71 -7.83 -9.35
CA GLU A 189 -4.35 -9.12 -9.67
C GLU A 189 -3.81 -10.25 -8.76
N PRO A 190 -3.99 -10.17 -7.43
CA PRO A 190 -3.46 -11.16 -6.50
C PRO A 190 -4.18 -12.51 -6.64
N VAL A 191 -3.40 -13.58 -6.71
CA VAL A 191 -3.91 -14.95 -6.60
C VAL A 191 -3.65 -15.51 -5.22
N ARG A 192 -4.69 -16.05 -4.58
CA ARG A 192 -4.63 -16.53 -3.19
C ARG A 192 -3.56 -17.61 -2.98
N GLY A 193 -2.67 -17.40 -2.02
CA GLY A 193 -1.68 -18.40 -1.55
C GLY A 193 -2.00 -18.95 -0.16
N SER A 194 -1.14 -19.85 0.33
CA SER A 194 -1.22 -20.41 1.67
C SER A 194 -0.93 -19.37 2.73
N ASP A 195 0.15 -18.62 2.51
CA ASP A 195 0.75 -17.69 3.47
C ASP A 195 0.61 -16.24 3.01
N ALA A 196 0.80 -15.98 1.71
CA ALA A 196 0.56 -14.68 1.08
C ALA A 196 0.15 -14.85 -0.40
N PRO A 197 -0.43 -13.83 -1.05
CA PRO A 197 -0.76 -13.90 -2.47
C PRO A 197 0.44 -14.17 -3.39
N PHE A 198 0.16 -14.75 -4.55
CA PHE A 198 1.04 -14.76 -5.71
C PHE A 198 0.60 -13.68 -6.69
N TYR A 199 1.56 -13.01 -7.30
CA TYR A 199 1.32 -11.92 -8.25
C TYR A 199 1.80 -12.32 -9.64
N THR A 200 1.07 -11.93 -10.69
CA THR A 200 1.49 -12.24 -12.06
C THR A 200 2.67 -11.34 -12.44
N THR A 201 3.66 -11.92 -13.11
CA THR A 201 4.82 -11.15 -13.62
C THR A 201 4.84 -11.09 -15.14
N TYR A 202 5.37 -9.98 -15.66
CA TYR A 202 5.43 -9.65 -17.07
C TYR A 202 6.86 -9.27 -17.48
N GLN A 203 7.22 -9.50 -18.73
CA GLN A 203 8.53 -9.10 -19.29
C GLN A 203 8.59 -7.62 -19.66
N ASN A 204 7.43 -6.96 -19.72
CA ASN A 204 7.27 -5.58 -20.16
C ASN A 204 6.25 -4.84 -19.30
N ASP A 205 6.40 -3.52 -19.29
CA ASP A 205 5.63 -2.53 -18.53
C ASP A 205 4.19 -2.36 -19.01
N ASP A 206 3.87 -2.77 -20.24
CA ASP A 206 2.49 -2.78 -20.76
C ASP A 206 1.68 -4.05 -20.35
N ALA A 207 2.33 -4.98 -19.64
CA ALA A 207 1.76 -6.27 -19.22
C ALA A 207 1.15 -7.12 -20.36
N SER A 208 1.67 -7.02 -21.59
CA SER A 208 1.23 -7.85 -22.72
C SER A 208 1.95 -9.20 -22.79
N ARG A 209 3.12 -9.36 -22.16
CA ARG A 209 3.91 -10.59 -22.20
C ARG A 209 4.15 -11.16 -20.81
N ARG A 210 3.26 -12.06 -20.40
CA ARG A 210 3.39 -12.80 -19.15
C ARG A 210 4.69 -13.60 -19.08
N TYR A 211 5.39 -13.49 -17.95
CA TYR A 211 6.59 -14.25 -17.61
C TYR A 211 6.25 -15.42 -16.68
N GLY A 212 5.65 -15.13 -15.52
CA GLY A 212 5.44 -16.15 -14.49
C GLY A 212 4.68 -15.61 -13.29
N TRP A 213 5.20 -15.90 -12.09
CA TRP A 213 4.63 -15.50 -10.81
C TRP A 213 5.70 -14.93 -9.90
N PHE A 214 5.27 -14.09 -8.97
CA PHE A 214 6.04 -13.54 -7.88
C PHE A 214 5.39 -13.95 -6.56
N CYS A 215 6.17 -14.50 -5.64
CA CYS A 215 5.70 -14.91 -4.33
C CYS A 215 5.63 -13.68 -3.41
N GLY A 216 4.42 -13.25 -3.03
CA GLY A 216 4.23 -12.13 -2.11
C GLY A 216 4.65 -12.40 -0.66
N ASN A 217 5.03 -13.64 -0.33
CA ASN A 217 5.44 -13.99 1.03
C ASN A 217 6.91 -13.63 1.29
N CYS A 218 7.80 -14.08 0.40
CA CYS A 218 9.25 -13.90 0.49
C CYS A 218 9.82 -13.00 -0.60
N ASN A 219 8.97 -12.40 -1.44
CA ASN A 219 9.35 -11.53 -2.55
C ASN A 219 10.30 -12.18 -3.57
N SER A 220 10.04 -13.46 -3.89
CA SER A 220 10.85 -14.26 -4.82
C SER A 220 10.15 -14.53 -6.15
N LEU A 221 10.92 -14.52 -7.24
CA LEU A 221 10.50 -15.01 -8.55
C LEU A 221 10.69 -16.53 -8.72
N ASP A 222 11.42 -17.20 -7.82
CA ASP A 222 11.73 -18.62 -7.92
C ASP A 222 10.54 -19.49 -7.48
N ASN A 223 9.72 -19.83 -8.48
CA ASN A 223 8.47 -20.55 -8.30
C ASN A 223 8.38 -21.74 -9.25
N ALA A 224 7.97 -22.90 -8.72
CA ALA A 224 7.59 -24.05 -9.52
C ALA A 224 6.10 -23.99 -9.86
N MET A 225 5.77 -24.25 -11.13
CA MET A 225 4.38 -24.46 -11.57
C MET A 225 4.25 -25.84 -12.22
N ASP A 226 3.27 -26.63 -11.77
CA ASP A 226 2.94 -27.90 -12.41
C ASP A 226 1.95 -27.72 -13.59
N ALA A 227 1.74 -28.80 -14.34
CA ALA A 227 0.83 -28.81 -15.50
C ALA A 227 -0.64 -28.52 -15.12
N MET A 228 -1.00 -28.60 -13.84
CA MET A 228 -2.34 -28.31 -13.33
C MET A 228 -2.49 -26.84 -12.89
N GLY A 229 -1.45 -26.03 -13.04
CA GLY A 229 -1.43 -24.62 -12.63
C GLY A 229 -1.28 -24.42 -11.12
N ARG A 230 -0.84 -25.45 -10.38
CA ARG A 230 -0.45 -25.32 -8.98
C ARG A 230 0.90 -24.63 -8.91
N ILE A 231 0.98 -23.60 -8.08
CA ILE A 231 2.19 -22.80 -7.87
C ILE A 231 2.71 -23.12 -6.49
N VAL A 232 4.02 -23.34 -6.38
CA VAL A 232 4.74 -23.46 -5.11
C VAL A 232 5.99 -22.61 -5.20
N CYS A 233 6.22 -21.75 -4.21
CA CYS A 233 7.46 -20.98 -4.08
C CYS A 233 8.58 -21.90 -3.60
N ASN A 234 9.73 -21.86 -4.27
CA ASN A 234 10.86 -22.73 -3.94
C ASN A 234 11.61 -22.27 -2.67
N ASP A 235 11.43 -21.02 -2.24
CA ASP A 235 12.13 -20.43 -1.09
C ASP A 235 11.38 -20.55 0.24
N CYS A 236 10.04 -20.51 0.23
CA CYS A 236 9.23 -20.42 1.45
C CYS A 236 8.03 -21.36 1.53
N ASP A 237 7.91 -22.34 0.61
CA ASP A 237 6.81 -23.32 0.55
C ASP A 237 5.38 -22.74 0.40
N ASN A 238 5.25 -21.41 0.28
CA ASN A 238 3.98 -20.77 -0.03
C ASN A 238 3.43 -21.41 -1.31
N HIS A 239 2.14 -21.74 -1.32
CA HIS A 239 1.53 -22.40 -2.47
C HIS A 239 0.16 -21.84 -2.78
N ARG A 240 -0.15 -21.77 -4.07
CA ARG A 240 -1.45 -21.28 -4.54
C ARG A 240 -2.57 -22.16 -3.97
N LYS A 241 -3.54 -21.51 -3.32
CA LYS A 241 -4.80 -22.13 -2.91
C LYS A 241 -5.73 -22.24 -4.12
N ALA A 242 -6.61 -23.25 -4.10
CA ALA A 242 -7.61 -23.42 -5.15
C ALA A 242 -8.42 -22.14 -5.32
N THR A 243 -8.67 -21.74 -6.57
CA THR A 243 -9.64 -20.69 -6.88
C THR A 243 -10.98 -21.09 -6.23
N ARG A 244 -11.76 -20.14 -5.75
CA ARG A 244 -13.11 -20.41 -5.25
C ARG A 244 -14.03 -20.51 -6.48
N TRP A 245 -14.59 -21.69 -6.77
CA TRP A 245 -15.34 -21.92 -8.02
C TRP A 245 -16.83 -21.62 -7.87
N ASP A 246 -17.41 -21.84 -6.68
CA ASP A 246 -18.78 -21.48 -6.34
C ASP A 246 -18.82 -20.76 -4.98
N ALA A 247 -19.46 -19.59 -4.94
CA ALA A 247 -19.76 -18.86 -3.70
C ALA A 247 -21.20 -19.11 -3.21
N ALA A 248 -22.06 -19.70 -4.04
CA ALA A 248 -23.44 -20.02 -3.71
C ALA A 248 -23.65 -21.54 -3.72
N TYR A 249 -23.79 -22.11 -2.53
CA TYR A 249 -24.35 -23.44 -2.34
C TYR A 249 -25.78 -23.24 -1.85
N LEU A 250 -26.72 -23.10 -2.81
CA LEU A 250 -28.15 -23.04 -2.52
C LEU A 250 -28.72 -24.45 -2.29
#